data_AF-A0A7I7SU41-F1
#
_entry.id   AF-A0A7I7SU41-F1
#
_cell.length_a   1.000
_cell.length_b   1.000
_cell.length_c   1.000
_cell.angle_alpha   90.00
_cell.angle_beta   90.00
_cell.angle_gamma   90.00
#
_symmetry.space_group_name_H-M   'P 1'
#
loop_
_entity.id
_entity.type
_entity.pdbx_description
1 polymer ?
#
loop_
_entity_poly.entity_id
_entity_poly.type
_entity_poly.pdbx_seq_one_letter_code
_entity_poly.pdbx_strand_id
1 'polypeptide(L)'
;MPDPRIPTNKDRARAMRAVMAMLHNDGTTLRFVIDEARTPEEIDRLFLALIDMFAAFMRRKLKDPHGYAASWIAHELMQDTDTPGKPS
;
A
#
# COMPACT_ATOMS: atom_id res chain seq x y z
N MET A 1 0.28 -12.70 -24.54
CA MET A 1 0.39 -11.26 -24.20
C MET A 1 0.89 -11.15 -22.76
N PRO A 2 1.74 -10.17 -22.40
CA PRO A 2 2.09 -9.94 -21.00
C PRO A 2 0.83 -9.62 -20.18
N ASP A 3 0.78 -10.06 -18.93
CA ASP A 3 -0.35 -9.79 -18.03
C ASP A 3 -0.47 -8.28 -17.82
N PRO A 4 -1.61 -7.64 -18.16
CA PRO A 4 -1.80 -6.19 -18.07
C PRO A 4 -1.76 -5.66 -16.63
N ARG A 5 -1.74 -6.55 -15.63
CA ARG A 5 -1.65 -6.21 -14.20
C ARG A 5 -0.21 -6.15 -13.69
N ILE A 6 0.78 -6.54 -14.50
CA ILE A 6 2.19 -6.41 -14.10
C ILE A 6 2.54 -4.92 -14.01
N PRO A 7 2.99 -4.42 -12.83
CA PRO A 7 3.37 -3.02 -12.68
C PRO A 7 4.53 -2.63 -13.60
N THR A 8 4.40 -1.50 -14.27
CA THR A 8 5.48 -0.87 -15.02
C THR A 8 6.34 0.01 -14.11
N ASN A 9 7.47 0.50 -14.62
CA ASN A 9 8.27 1.48 -13.90
C ASN A 9 7.53 2.81 -13.67
N LYS A 10 6.58 3.17 -14.54
CA LYS A 10 5.72 4.36 -14.34
C LYS A 10 4.78 4.16 -13.16
N ASP A 11 4.20 2.97 -13.03
CA ASP A 11 3.31 2.63 -11.91
C ASP A 11 4.08 2.67 -10.58
N ARG A 12 5.32 2.16 -10.54
CA ARG A 12 6.20 2.26 -9.37
C ARG A 12 6.57 3.70 -9.00
N ALA A 13 6.92 4.53 -9.99
CA ALA A 13 7.22 5.94 -9.75
C ALA A 13 5.99 6.69 -9.21
N ARG A 14 4.81 6.38 -9.74
CA ARG A 14 3.54 6.91 -9.26
C ARG A 14 3.20 6.45 -7.85
N ALA A 15 3.38 5.17 -7.54
CA ALA A 15 3.27 4.65 -6.18
C ALA A 15 4.18 5.38 -5.20
N MET A 16 5.44 5.66 -5.58
CA MET A 16 6.35 6.43 -4.72
C MET A 16 5.89 7.88 -4.51
N ARG A 17 5.28 8.53 -5.52
CA ARG A 17 4.68 9.86 -5.34
C ARG A 17 3.56 9.84 -4.30
N ALA A 18 2.70 8.81 -4.31
CA ALA A 18 1.69 8.63 -3.27
C ALA A 18 2.31 8.43 -1.88
N VAL A 19 3.36 7.62 -1.77
CA VAL A 19 4.09 7.43 -0.50
C VAL A 19 4.67 8.75 0.01
N MET A 20 5.33 9.52 -0.86
CA MET A 20 5.87 10.84 -0.48
C MET A 20 4.77 11.79 -0.03
N ALA A 21 3.65 11.83 -0.75
CA ALA A 21 2.50 12.66 -0.37
C ALA A 21 1.97 12.29 1.03
N MET A 22 1.81 10.99 1.31
CA MET A 22 1.42 10.51 2.63
C MET A 22 2.41 10.90 3.74
N LEU A 23 3.72 10.71 3.51
CA LEU A 23 4.76 11.08 4.48
C LEU A 23 4.80 12.58 4.77
N HIS A 24 4.38 13.40 3.82
CA HIS A 24 4.33 14.85 3.94
C HIS A 24 2.97 15.38 4.42
N ASN A 25 2.00 14.51 4.71
CA ASN A 25 0.59 14.87 4.95
C ASN A 25 -0.02 15.72 3.82
N ASP A 26 0.43 15.52 2.58
CA ASP A 26 -0.09 16.21 1.40
C ASP A 26 -1.24 15.42 0.79
N GLY A 27 -2.43 15.60 1.38
CA GLY A 27 -3.66 14.98 0.88
C GLY A 27 -4.06 15.43 -0.53
N THR A 28 -3.59 16.59 -0.99
CA THR A 28 -3.90 17.12 -2.32
C THR A 28 -3.14 16.35 -3.39
N THR A 29 -1.82 16.23 -3.24
CA THR A 29 -0.99 15.41 -4.15
C THR A 29 -1.42 13.95 -4.11
N LEU A 30 -1.77 13.42 -2.93
CA LEU A 30 -2.27 12.06 -2.83
C LEU A 30 -3.52 11.85 -3.68
N ARG A 31 -4.49 12.77 -3.60
CA ARG A 31 -5.72 12.70 -4.42
C ARG A 31 -5.42 12.79 -5.91
N PHE A 32 -4.54 13.70 -6.33
CA PHE A 32 -4.09 13.76 -7.73
C PHE A 32 -3.46 12.45 -8.21
N VAL A 33 -2.60 11.85 -7.38
CA VAL A 33 -1.97 10.57 -7.69
C VAL A 33 -2.99 9.45 -7.80
N ILE A 34 -4.13 9.48 -7.09
CA ILE A 34 -5.20 8.49 -7.23
C ILE A 34 -6.02 8.75 -8.50
N ASP A 35 -6.42 10.00 -8.74
CA ASP A 35 -7.26 10.42 -9.88
C ASP A 35 -6.60 10.19 -11.25
N GLU A 36 -5.26 10.11 -11.31
CA GLU A 36 -4.53 9.71 -12.52
C GLU A 36 -4.85 8.26 -12.99
N ALA A 37 -5.55 7.42 -12.20
CA ALA A 37 -5.84 6.01 -12.50
C ALA A 37 -7.30 5.94 -12.86
N ARG A 38 -7.54 5.83 -14.16
CA ARG A 38 -8.86 6.00 -14.77
C ARG A 38 -9.54 4.67 -15.03
N THR A 39 -8.80 3.57 -14.99
CA THR A 39 -9.34 2.23 -15.20
C THR A 39 -9.06 1.33 -13.99
N PRO A 40 -9.89 0.29 -13.76
CA PRO A 40 -9.64 -0.70 -12.72
C PRO A 40 -8.24 -1.32 -12.83
N GLU A 41 -7.74 -1.58 -14.04
CA GLU A 41 -6.42 -2.17 -14.26
C GLU A 41 -5.28 -1.21 -13.87
N GLU A 42 -5.47 0.10 -14.02
CA GLU A 42 -4.51 1.10 -13.53
C GLU A 42 -4.48 1.15 -12.01
N ILE A 43 -5.63 0.99 -11.36
CA ILE A 43 -5.74 0.91 -9.90
C ILE A 43 -5.03 -0.35 -9.40
N ASP A 44 -5.30 -1.50 -10.02
CA ASP A 44 -4.64 -2.77 -9.70
C ASP A 44 -3.12 -2.67 -9.85
N ARG A 45 -2.63 -2.07 -10.95
CA ARG A 45 -1.18 -1.86 -11.15
C ARG A 45 -0.57 -0.94 -10.09
N LEU A 46 -1.27 0.13 -9.71
CA LEU A 46 -0.80 1.03 -8.65
C LEU A 46 -0.71 0.32 -7.30
N PHE A 47 -1.72 -0.48 -6.97
CA PHE A 47 -1.75 -1.28 -5.75
C PHE A 47 -0.65 -2.35 -5.73
N LEU A 48 -0.50 -3.10 -6.82
CA LEU A 48 0.56 -4.09 -6.97
C LEU A 48 1.96 -3.45 -6.93
N ALA A 49 2.13 -2.24 -7.49
CA ALA A 49 3.38 -1.49 -7.39
C ALA A 49 3.73 -1.15 -5.94
N LEU A 50 2.75 -0.71 -5.14
CA LEU A 50 2.93 -0.43 -3.72
C LEU A 50 3.34 -1.70 -2.95
N ILE A 51 2.67 -2.83 -3.19
CA ILE A 51 3.00 -4.11 -2.56
C ILE A 51 4.41 -4.57 -2.94
N ASP A 52 4.76 -4.53 -4.21
CA ASP A 52 6.09 -4.95 -4.71
C ASP A 52 7.20 -4.12 -4.07
N MET A 53 7.02 -2.80 -4.03
CA MET A 53 7.97 -1.88 -3.40
C MET A 53 8.08 -2.08 -1.89
N PHE A 54 6.96 -2.27 -1.20
CA PHE A 54 6.96 -2.51 0.25
C PHE A 54 7.61 -3.86 0.58
N ALA A 55 7.30 -4.92 -0.17
CA ALA A 55 7.94 -6.23 -0.03
C ALA A 55 9.46 -6.15 -0.30
N ALA A 56 9.87 -5.41 -1.33
CA ALA A 56 11.28 -5.18 -1.62
C ALA A 56 11.98 -4.40 -0.50
N PHE A 57 11.33 -3.39 0.09
CA PHE A 57 11.84 -2.68 1.25
C PHE A 57 12.00 -3.61 2.46
N MET A 58 10.95 -4.36 2.81
CA MET A 58 10.98 -5.29 3.95
C MET A 58 12.10 -6.32 3.81
N ARG A 59 12.24 -6.95 2.64
CA ARG A 59 13.32 -7.92 2.36
C ARG A 59 14.72 -7.32 2.50
N ARG A 60 14.89 -6.02 2.22
CA ARG A 60 16.17 -5.32 2.31
C ARG A 60 16.48 -4.82 3.72
N LYS A 61 15.47 -4.55 4.53
CA LYS A 61 15.62 -3.83 5.80
C LYS A 61 15.34 -4.69 7.04
N LEU A 62 14.60 -5.78 6.90
CA LEU A 62 14.20 -6.64 8.01
C LEU A 62 14.97 -7.96 7.94
N LYS A 63 15.39 -8.43 9.11
CA LYS A 63 16.04 -9.74 9.26
C LYS A 63 15.06 -10.89 9.01
N ASP A 64 13.81 -10.74 9.45
CA ASP A 64 12.71 -11.66 9.20
C ASP A 64 11.46 -10.88 8.72
N PRO A 65 11.35 -10.64 7.40
CA PRO A 65 10.21 -9.95 6.81
C PRO A 65 8.87 -10.68 7.02
N HIS A 66 8.89 -12.02 7.04
CA HIS A 66 7.69 -12.84 7.15
C HIS A 66 7.14 -12.79 8.57
N GLY A 67 7.99 -13.02 9.58
CA GLY A 67 7.61 -12.89 10.98
C GLY A 67 7.07 -11.49 11.30
N TYR A 68 7.74 -10.44 10.82
CA TYR A 68 7.27 -9.05 10.98
C TYR A 68 5.87 -8.84 10.40
N ALA A 69 5.63 -9.25 9.14
CA ALA A 69 4.33 -9.09 8.50
C ALA A 69 3.23 -9.90 9.21
N ALA A 70 3.51 -11.13 9.64
CA ALA A 70 2.57 -11.95 10.40
C ALA A 70 2.18 -11.30 11.73
N SER A 71 3.16 -10.77 12.47
CA SER A 71 2.90 -10.04 13.72
C SER A 71 2.10 -8.76 13.50
N TRP A 72 2.38 -8.01 12.44
CA TRP A 72 1.60 -6.82 12.08
C TRP A 72 0.14 -7.17 11.81
N ILE A 73 -0.11 -8.18 10.97
CA ILE A 73 -1.48 -8.64 10.65
C ILE A 73 -2.22 -9.05 11.92
N ALA A 74 -1.57 -9.83 12.80
CA ALA A 74 -2.19 -10.23 14.07
C ALA A 74 -2.55 -9.02 14.94
N HIS A 75 -1.68 -8.01 15.01
CA HIS A 75 -1.94 -6.77 15.75
C HIS A 75 -3.15 -6.00 15.19
N GLU A 76 -3.21 -5.77 13.88
CA GLU A 76 -4.34 -5.06 13.24
C GLU A 76 -5.67 -5.79 13.48
N LEU A 77 -5.70 -7.11 13.28
CA LEU A 77 -6.91 -7.91 13.47
C LEU A 77 -7.38 -7.97 14.94
N MET A 78 -6.45 -7.84 15.90
CA MET A 78 -6.81 -7.75 17.32
C MET A 78 -7.44 -6.39 17.66
N GLN A 79 -6.98 -5.29 17.05
CA GLN A 79 -7.55 -3.96 17.27
C GLN A 79 -8.99 -3.83 16.75
N ASP A 80 -9.35 -4.55 15.69
CA ASP A 80 -10.73 -4.59 15.16
C ASP A 80 -11.73 -5.29 16.12
N THR A 81 -11.26 -6.05 17.11
CA THR A 81 -12.13 -6.78 18.04
C THR A 81 -12.53 -6.02 19.31
N ASP A 82 -12.01 -4.81 19.53
CA ASP A 82 -12.13 -4.06 20.79
C ASP A 82 -13.12 -2.87 20.76
N THR A 83 -14.17 -2.92 19.93
CA THR A 83 -15.34 -2.02 20.11
C THR A 83 -16.58 -2.77 20.63
N PRO A 84 -16.64 -3.15 21.92
CA PRO A 84 -17.91 -3.41 22.57
C PRO A 84 -18.58 -2.08 22.89
N GLY A 85 -19.81 -1.91 22.39
CA GLY A 85 -20.63 -0.73 22.67
C GLY A 85 -20.66 -0.42 24.17
N LYS A 86 -20.45 0.85 24.50
CA LYS A 86 -20.74 1.40 25.82
C LYS A 86 -22.27 1.43 25.98
N PRO A 87 -22.89 0.65 26.89
CA PRO A 87 -24.24 0.99 27.32
C PRO A 87 -24.16 2.29 28.14
N SER A 88 -24.89 3.29 27.67
CA SER A 88 -25.22 4.51 28.44
C SER A 88 -26.10 4.18 29.64
#